data_AF-A0AAW9MYG7-F1
#
_entry.id   AF-A0AAW9MYG7-F1
#
_cell.length_a   1.000
_cell.length_b   1.000
_cell.length_c   1.000
_cell.angle_alpha   90.00
_cell.angle_beta   90.00
_cell.angle_gamma   90.00
#
_symmetry.space_group_name_H-M   'P 1'
#
loop_
_entity.id
_entity.type
_entity.pdbx_description
1 polymer ?
#
loop_
_entity_poly.entity_id
_entity_poly.type
_entity_poly.pdbx_seq_one_letter_code
_entity_poly.pdbx_strand_id
1 'polypeptide(L)'
;MKKLLLGLLAVCFLGGCSTQEEPEDVTYDWTPPFEDVSWGMGEDEAMEALDLDVEEAALDVTPEKYQVFSFTSAMETEVGMAAPDLVFEPGFGLIGVTLRYMPTEEEAAETLTKLEAAYGKSDDGTWSGTKFGDLGLSEEQVAAFKEEDEEISDNDSIVTVLLNQDNLTDNYQECVFEGKAAAILEHVLQNNN
;
A
#
# COMPACT_ATOMS: atom_id res chain seq x y z
N MET A 1 43.53 65.39 21.43
CA MET A 1 42.64 64.36 22.02
C MET A 1 43.02 62.99 21.45
N LYS A 2 43.21 62.00 22.35
CA LYS A 2 43.19 60.52 22.22
C LYS A 2 43.51 59.91 20.83
N LYS A 3 44.68 59.26 20.63
CA LYS A 3 45.11 57.87 20.98
C LYS A 3 44.75 56.82 19.91
N LEU A 4 45.81 56.19 19.36
CA LEU A 4 46.04 54.74 19.15
C LEU A 4 44.99 53.89 18.39
N LEU A 5 45.26 52.78 17.70
CA LEU A 5 46.43 52.05 17.15
C LEU A 5 45.82 50.73 16.60
N LEU A 6 46.39 50.16 15.53
CA LEU A 6 46.51 48.71 15.22
C LEU A 6 45.26 47.79 15.10
N GLY A 7 45.32 46.90 14.10
CA GLY A 7 45.11 45.47 14.35
C GLY A 7 44.23 44.70 13.35
N LEU A 8 44.88 43.89 12.50
CA LEU A 8 44.32 42.75 11.78
C LEU A 8 43.45 41.85 12.67
N LEU A 9 42.37 41.28 12.11
CA LEU A 9 42.08 39.84 12.28
C LEU A 9 41.16 39.34 11.14
N ALA A 10 41.66 38.37 10.39
CA ALA A 10 40.85 37.55 9.49
C ALA A 10 40.03 36.56 10.32
N VAL A 11 38.75 36.39 9.97
CA VAL A 11 37.98 35.20 10.36
C VAL A 11 37.27 34.71 9.11
N CYS A 12 37.77 33.60 8.58
CA CYS A 12 37.10 32.77 7.60
C CYS A 12 35.83 32.20 8.25
N PHE A 13 34.65 32.64 7.83
CA PHE A 13 33.45 31.84 8.00
C PHE A 13 33.21 31.08 6.70
N LEU A 14 33.72 29.85 6.67
CA LEU A 14 33.20 28.77 5.85
C LEU A 14 31.75 28.56 6.30
N GLY A 15 30.82 29.26 5.66
CA GLY A 15 29.41 28.90 5.72
C GLY A 15 29.23 27.61 4.95
N GLY A 16 29.43 26.48 5.62
CA GLY A 16 28.91 25.20 5.16
C GLY A 16 27.40 25.36 5.02
N CYS A 17 26.93 25.44 3.78
CA CYS A 17 25.55 25.11 3.49
C CYS A 17 25.44 23.63 3.87
N SER A 18 24.94 23.35 5.06
CA SER A 18 24.34 22.06 5.36
C SER A 18 23.18 21.93 4.39
N THR A 19 23.41 21.29 3.25
CA THR A 19 22.35 20.65 2.48
C THR A 19 21.79 19.59 3.42
N GLN A 20 20.80 19.99 4.22
CA GLN A 20 19.92 19.05 4.86
C GLN A 20 19.23 18.37 3.67
N GLU A 21 19.68 17.16 3.34
CA GLU A 21 19.01 16.33 2.36
C GLU A 21 17.54 16.28 2.78
N GLU A 22 16.65 16.67 1.87
CA GLU A 22 15.22 16.46 2.07
C GLU A 22 15.06 14.96 2.32
N PRO A 23 14.26 14.55 3.34
CA PRO A 23 14.03 13.13 3.58
C PRO A 23 13.58 12.50 2.27
N GLU A 24 14.24 11.42 1.85
CA GLU A 24 13.81 10.69 0.66
C GLU A 24 12.36 10.25 0.87
N ASP A 25 11.49 10.56 -0.10
CA ASP A 25 10.11 10.11 -0.07
C ASP A 25 10.12 8.58 0.01
N VAL A 26 9.57 8.04 1.10
CA VAL A 26 9.44 6.59 1.28
C VAL A 26 8.43 6.09 0.26
N THR A 27 8.85 5.17 -0.59
CA THR A 27 8.01 4.56 -1.63
C THR A 27 8.07 3.05 -1.50
N TYR A 28 7.01 2.40 -1.93
CA TYR A 28 6.88 0.95 -1.96
C TYR A 28 6.08 0.52 -3.18
N ASP A 29 6.25 -0.73 -3.58
CA ASP A 29 5.54 -1.31 -4.71
C ASP A 29 4.06 -1.58 -4.38
N TRP A 30 3.21 -1.33 -5.38
CA TRP A 30 1.78 -1.68 -5.43
C TRP A 30 0.85 -0.85 -4.54
N THR A 31 0.13 0.05 -5.19
CA THR A 31 -1.08 0.67 -4.67
C THR A 31 -2.26 -0.31 -4.75
N PRO A 32 -3.41 -0.01 -4.12
CA PRO A 32 -4.65 -0.72 -4.40
C PRO A 32 -4.93 -0.78 -5.91
N PRO A 33 -5.66 -1.79 -6.42
CA PRO A 33 -5.90 -1.99 -7.85
C PRO A 33 -6.96 -1.03 -8.43
N PHE A 34 -6.96 0.24 -7.97
CA PHE A 34 -7.85 1.31 -8.40
C PHE A 34 -7.06 2.64 -8.40
N GLU A 35 -7.18 3.44 -9.46
CA GLU A 35 -6.35 4.66 -9.64
C GLU A 35 -6.50 5.69 -8.50
N ASP A 36 -7.72 5.89 -7.99
CA ASP A 36 -8.04 6.94 -7.03
C ASP A 36 -8.15 6.43 -5.58
N VAL A 37 -7.59 5.25 -5.28
CA VAL A 37 -7.65 4.63 -3.95
C VAL A 37 -6.23 4.40 -3.41
N SER A 38 -5.98 4.77 -2.16
CA SER A 38 -4.73 4.48 -1.46
C SER A 38 -4.94 3.44 -0.36
N TRP A 39 -3.84 2.81 0.08
CA TRP A 39 -3.89 2.04 1.31
C TRP A 39 -4.19 2.99 2.46
N GLY A 40 -4.92 2.51 3.46
CA GLY A 40 -5.36 3.32 4.58
C GLY A 40 -6.39 4.42 4.28
N MET A 41 -6.92 4.49 3.05
CA MET A 41 -8.06 5.34 2.73
C MET A 41 -9.28 4.96 3.59
N GLY A 42 -10.02 5.95 4.07
CA GLY A 42 -11.22 5.72 4.87
C GLY A 42 -12.34 5.04 4.09
N GLU A 43 -13.24 4.36 4.81
CA GLU A 43 -14.38 3.63 4.21
C GLU A 43 -15.24 4.53 3.30
N ASP A 44 -15.78 5.63 3.82
CA ASP A 44 -16.64 6.54 3.06
C ASP A 44 -15.94 7.11 1.82
N GLU A 45 -14.65 7.44 1.95
CA GLU A 45 -13.83 8.02 0.87
C GLU A 45 -13.55 6.99 -0.24
N ALA A 46 -13.20 5.76 0.13
CA ALA A 46 -12.98 4.67 -0.83
C ALA A 46 -14.26 4.30 -1.58
N MET A 47 -15.42 4.29 -0.90
CA MET A 47 -16.70 4.00 -1.52
C MET A 47 -17.11 5.08 -2.52
N GLU A 48 -16.91 6.36 -2.16
CA GLU A 48 -17.14 7.49 -3.07
C GLU A 48 -16.21 7.44 -4.29
N ALA A 49 -14.91 7.17 -4.08
CA ALA A 49 -13.92 7.07 -5.16
C ALA A 49 -14.25 5.95 -6.16
N LEU A 50 -14.84 4.86 -5.68
CA LEU A 50 -15.19 3.70 -6.50
C LEU A 50 -16.62 3.73 -7.05
N ASP A 51 -17.40 4.77 -6.74
CA ASP A 51 -18.84 4.87 -7.06
C ASP A 51 -19.62 3.63 -6.57
N LEU A 52 -19.27 3.14 -5.38
CA LEU A 52 -19.89 1.97 -4.75
C LEU A 52 -20.87 2.39 -3.65
N ASP A 53 -22.07 1.82 -3.69
CA ASP A 53 -23.06 2.01 -2.63
C ASP A 53 -22.89 0.93 -1.54
N VAL A 54 -22.52 1.36 -0.33
CA VAL A 54 -22.38 0.49 0.85
C VAL A 54 -23.66 -0.32 1.11
N GLU A 55 -24.85 0.20 0.78
CA GLU A 55 -26.11 -0.53 0.98
C GLU A 55 -26.25 -1.74 0.04
N GLU A 56 -25.50 -1.78 -1.06
CA GLU A 56 -25.45 -2.90 -2.00
C GLU A 56 -24.45 -3.99 -1.58
N ALA A 57 -23.58 -3.70 -0.61
CA ALA A 57 -22.59 -4.65 -0.14
C ALA A 57 -23.19 -5.68 0.84
N ALA A 58 -22.75 -6.93 0.72
CA ALA A 58 -22.83 -7.86 1.82
C ALA A 58 -21.72 -7.50 2.83
N LEU A 59 -22.13 -7.09 4.04
CA LEU A 59 -21.20 -6.71 5.09
C LEU A 59 -20.93 -7.89 6.03
N ASP A 60 -19.67 -8.30 6.11
CA ASP A 60 -19.17 -9.17 7.18
C ASP A 60 -18.32 -8.34 8.15
N VAL A 61 -18.79 -8.25 9.40
CA VAL A 61 -18.10 -7.49 10.44
C VAL A 61 -17.51 -8.48 11.43
N THR A 62 -16.18 -8.44 11.55
CA THR A 62 -15.51 -8.95 12.75
C THR A 62 -15.23 -7.74 13.65
N PRO A 63 -16.09 -7.44 14.66
CA PRO A 63 -16.21 -6.11 15.26
C PRO A 63 -14.95 -5.55 15.93
N GLU A 64 -13.96 -6.39 16.17
CA GLU A 64 -12.71 -6.02 16.85
C GLU A 64 -11.49 -6.06 15.93
N LYS A 65 -11.64 -6.38 14.63
CA LYS A 65 -10.50 -6.52 13.73
C LYS A 65 -10.70 -5.84 12.38
N TYR A 66 -11.75 -6.17 11.64
CA TYR A 66 -11.93 -5.65 10.29
C TYR A 66 -13.39 -5.70 9.84
N GLN A 67 -13.72 -4.82 8.90
CA GLN A 67 -14.96 -4.80 8.15
C GLN A 67 -14.69 -5.25 6.73
N VAL A 68 -15.48 -6.19 6.22
CA VAL A 68 -15.39 -6.66 4.83
C VAL A 68 -16.68 -6.27 4.11
N PHE A 69 -16.55 -5.45 3.07
CA PHE A 69 -17.64 -5.10 2.17
C PHE A 69 -17.52 -5.94 0.89
N SER A 70 -18.43 -6.89 0.72
CA SER A 70 -18.45 -7.77 -0.43
C SER A 70 -19.49 -7.35 -1.44
N PHE A 71 -19.03 -6.97 -2.63
CA PHE A 71 -19.90 -6.57 -3.74
C PHE A 71 -20.10 -7.74 -4.70
N THR A 72 -21.34 -7.90 -5.17
CA THR A 72 -21.66 -8.87 -6.24
C THR A 72 -21.67 -8.23 -7.62
N SER A 73 -21.81 -6.91 -7.68
CA SER A 73 -21.75 -6.12 -8.91
C SER A 73 -20.32 -6.12 -9.41
N ALA A 74 -20.13 -6.55 -10.66
CA ALA A 74 -18.83 -6.51 -11.31
C ALA A 74 -18.56 -5.10 -11.83
N MET A 75 -17.32 -4.64 -11.69
CA MET A 75 -16.80 -3.41 -12.25
C MET A 75 -15.64 -3.70 -13.21
N GLU A 76 -15.37 -2.78 -14.12
CA GLU A 76 -14.24 -2.89 -15.05
C GLU A 76 -12.93 -2.66 -14.28
N THR A 77 -11.96 -3.53 -14.48
CA THR A 77 -10.57 -3.36 -14.00
C THR A 77 -9.63 -3.45 -15.20
N GLU A 78 -8.35 -3.10 -15.03
CA GLU A 78 -7.35 -3.21 -16.12
C GLU A 78 -7.21 -4.62 -16.69
N VAL A 79 -7.55 -5.64 -15.90
CA VAL A 79 -7.39 -7.05 -16.29
C VAL A 79 -8.70 -7.73 -16.70
N GLY A 80 -9.85 -7.19 -16.29
CA GLY A 80 -11.18 -7.67 -16.68
C GLY A 80 -12.29 -7.30 -15.70
N MET A 81 -13.51 -7.76 -15.96
CA MET A 81 -14.63 -7.54 -15.04
C MET A 81 -14.43 -8.33 -13.75
N ALA A 82 -14.47 -7.63 -12.61
CA ALA A 82 -14.30 -8.23 -11.29
C ALA A 82 -15.30 -7.65 -10.29
N ALA A 83 -15.74 -8.48 -9.36
CA ALA A 83 -16.50 -8.04 -8.21
C ALA A 83 -15.57 -7.88 -7.01
N PRO A 84 -15.48 -6.68 -6.39
CA PRO A 84 -14.53 -6.45 -5.31
C PRO A 84 -15.05 -6.92 -3.94
N ASP A 85 -14.15 -7.37 -3.09
CA ASP A 85 -14.25 -7.24 -1.64
C ASP A 85 -13.26 -6.17 -1.17
N LEU A 86 -13.72 -5.30 -0.28
CA LEU A 86 -12.89 -4.28 0.34
C LEU A 86 -12.79 -4.57 1.84
N VAL A 87 -11.57 -4.60 2.36
CA VAL A 87 -11.29 -4.89 3.78
C VAL A 87 -10.77 -3.64 4.46
N PHE A 88 -11.48 -3.18 5.48
CA PHE A 88 -11.12 -2.00 6.26
C PHE A 88 -10.79 -2.38 7.71
N GLU A 89 -9.70 -1.84 8.22
CA GLU A 89 -9.33 -1.95 9.65
C GLU A 89 -9.60 -0.61 10.35
N PRO A 90 -10.36 -0.61 11.46
CA PRO A 90 -10.55 0.60 12.25
C PRO A 90 -9.21 1.20 12.69
N GLY A 91 -9.00 2.49 12.39
CA GLY A 91 -7.78 3.22 12.72
C GLY A 91 -6.80 3.36 11.56
N PHE A 92 -6.79 2.38 10.63
CA PHE A 92 -5.90 2.42 9.48
C PHE A 92 -6.61 2.68 8.16
N GLY A 93 -7.85 2.24 7.97
CA GLY A 93 -8.58 2.39 6.70
C GLY A 93 -8.49 1.13 5.84
N LEU A 94 -8.42 1.28 4.51
CA LEU A 94 -8.35 0.16 3.57
C LEU A 94 -7.04 -0.63 3.74
N ILE A 95 -7.16 -1.92 4.06
CA ILE A 95 -6.02 -2.83 4.29
C ILE A 95 -6.00 -4.04 3.35
N GLY A 96 -7.04 -4.24 2.56
CA GLY A 96 -7.08 -5.34 1.62
C GLY A 96 -8.14 -5.18 0.55
N VAL A 97 -7.85 -5.75 -0.62
CA VAL A 97 -8.78 -5.82 -1.75
C VAL A 97 -8.75 -7.23 -2.32
N THR A 98 -9.92 -7.83 -2.52
CA THR A 98 -10.03 -9.07 -3.30
C THR A 98 -10.82 -8.79 -4.55
N LEU A 99 -10.25 -9.10 -5.72
CA LEU A 99 -10.95 -9.02 -6.99
C LEU A 99 -11.37 -10.43 -7.41
N ARG A 100 -12.68 -10.70 -7.38
CA ARG A 100 -13.25 -11.94 -7.92
C ARG A 100 -13.59 -11.75 -9.39
N TYR A 101 -12.77 -12.32 -10.26
CA TYR A 101 -13.00 -12.27 -11.70
C TYR A 101 -14.14 -13.21 -12.07
N MET A 102 -14.86 -12.89 -13.15
CA MET A 102 -15.88 -13.78 -13.72
C MET A 102 -15.43 -14.39 -15.07
N PRO A 103 -14.31 -15.16 -15.15
CA PRO A 103 -13.79 -15.63 -16.41
C PRO A 103 -14.40 -16.96 -16.88
N THR A 104 -14.51 -17.14 -18.19
CA THR A 104 -14.46 -18.44 -18.86
C THR A 104 -13.01 -18.97 -18.94
N GLU A 105 -12.79 -20.22 -19.35
CA GLU A 105 -11.44 -20.81 -19.47
C GLU A 105 -10.51 -20.00 -20.40
N GLU A 106 -11.04 -19.49 -21.52
CA GLU A 106 -10.28 -18.62 -22.46
C GLU A 106 -9.93 -17.28 -21.80
N GLU A 107 -10.90 -16.67 -21.12
CA GLU A 107 -10.70 -15.40 -20.40
C GLU A 107 -9.77 -15.55 -19.19
N ALA A 108 -9.67 -16.75 -18.59
CA ALA A 108 -8.77 -17.01 -17.47
C ALA A 108 -7.31 -16.94 -17.89
N ALA A 109 -6.96 -17.50 -19.06
CA ALA A 109 -5.61 -17.40 -19.62
C ALA A 109 -5.24 -15.95 -20.01
N GLU A 110 -6.20 -15.20 -20.55
CA GLU A 110 -6.03 -13.78 -20.84
C GLU A 110 -5.86 -12.95 -19.57
N THR A 111 -6.68 -13.21 -18.54
CA THR A 111 -6.62 -12.53 -17.24
C THR A 111 -5.26 -12.77 -16.58
N LEU A 112 -4.76 -14.01 -16.55
CA LEU A 112 -3.40 -14.29 -16.07
C LEU A 112 -2.36 -13.50 -16.85
N THR A 113 -2.43 -13.52 -18.18
CA THR A 113 -1.44 -12.81 -19.01
C THR A 113 -1.43 -11.31 -18.70
N LYS A 114 -2.59 -10.71 -18.45
CA LYS A 114 -2.69 -9.29 -18.07
C LYS A 114 -2.18 -9.05 -16.64
N LEU A 115 -2.47 -9.93 -15.69
CA LEU A 115 -1.92 -9.86 -14.33
C LEU A 115 -0.39 -9.99 -14.33
N GLU A 116 0.17 -10.95 -15.08
CA GLU A 116 1.62 -11.10 -15.20
C GLU A 116 2.27 -9.93 -15.96
N ALA A 117 1.53 -9.28 -16.86
CA ALA A 117 2.00 -8.06 -17.51
C ALA A 117 1.99 -6.86 -16.55
N ALA A 118 1.03 -6.78 -15.62
CA ALA A 118 0.90 -5.72 -14.64
C ALA A 118 1.92 -5.87 -13.48
N TYR A 119 2.05 -7.07 -12.92
CA TYR A 119 2.82 -7.33 -11.70
C TYR A 119 4.14 -8.10 -11.94
N GLY A 120 4.39 -8.53 -13.17
CA GLY A 120 5.50 -9.42 -13.52
C GLY A 120 5.10 -10.89 -13.44
N LYS A 121 5.99 -11.79 -13.84
CA LYS A 121 5.69 -13.23 -13.80
C LYS A 121 5.84 -13.77 -12.37
N SER A 122 4.88 -14.56 -11.91
CA SER A 122 4.97 -15.34 -10.68
C SER A 122 4.94 -16.84 -10.99
N ASP A 123 5.80 -17.62 -10.33
CA ASP A 123 5.86 -19.08 -10.53
C ASP A 123 4.85 -19.83 -9.63
N ASP A 124 4.44 -19.22 -8.51
CA ASP A 124 3.55 -19.81 -7.50
C ASP A 124 2.25 -19.02 -7.29
N GLY A 125 2.03 -17.98 -8.10
CA GLY A 125 0.87 -17.09 -7.99
C GLY A 125 1.02 -16.04 -6.89
N THR A 126 2.19 -15.90 -6.27
CA THR A 126 2.48 -14.85 -5.28
C THR A 126 3.40 -13.80 -5.89
N TRP A 127 3.07 -12.54 -5.66
CA TRP A 127 3.98 -11.41 -5.83
C TRP A 127 4.24 -10.77 -4.47
N SER A 128 5.51 -10.65 -4.11
CA SER A 128 6.00 -10.00 -2.89
C SER A 128 6.69 -8.68 -3.24
N GLY A 129 6.21 -7.58 -2.67
CA GLY A 129 6.58 -6.23 -3.06
C GLY A 129 7.87 -5.77 -2.39
N THR A 130 8.00 -4.45 -2.23
CA THR A 130 9.07 -3.87 -1.43
C THR A 130 9.05 -4.46 -0.02
N LYS A 131 10.21 -4.87 0.50
CA LYS A 131 10.34 -5.40 1.85
C LYS A 131 10.41 -4.28 2.87
N PHE A 132 9.91 -4.52 4.08
CA PHE A 132 9.94 -3.54 5.17
C PHE A 132 11.36 -3.02 5.47
N GLY A 133 12.36 -3.91 5.49
CA GLY A 133 13.75 -3.52 5.72
C GLY A 133 14.39 -2.69 4.61
N ASP A 134 13.80 -2.67 3.41
CA ASP A 134 14.32 -1.98 2.23
C ASP A 134 13.72 -0.57 2.05
N LEU A 135 12.76 -0.16 2.89
CA LEU A 135 12.05 1.12 2.81
C LEU A 135 12.88 2.36 3.19
N GLY A 136 14.07 2.18 3.78
CA GLY A 136 14.91 3.30 4.21
C GLY A 136 14.33 4.13 5.36
N LEU A 137 13.42 3.58 6.16
CA LEU A 137 12.78 4.26 7.29
C LEU A 137 13.80 4.68 8.36
N SER A 138 13.55 5.81 9.00
CA SER A 138 14.29 6.24 10.20
C SER A 138 13.99 5.33 11.40
N GLU A 139 14.86 5.31 12.41
CA GLU A 139 14.64 4.51 13.64
C GLU A 139 13.31 4.86 14.34
N GLU A 140 12.89 6.12 14.29
CA GLU A 140 11.63 6.59 14.86
C GLU A 140 10.42 6.06 14.08
N GLN A 141 10.47 6.10 12.75
CA GLN A 141 9.41 5.54 11.89
C GLN A 141 9.31 4.02 12.04
N VAL A 142 10.44 3.31 12.13
CA VAL A 142 10.45 1.86 12.40
C VAL A 142 9.83 1.56 13.76
N ALA A 143 10.15 2.36 14.79
CA ALA A 143 9.57 2.19 16.12
C ALA A 143 8.05 2.41 16.10
N ALA A 144 7.58 3.50 15.49
CA ALA A 144 6.16 3.81 15.36
C ALA A 144 5.40 2.72 14.59
N PHE A 145 5.98 2.20 13.49
CA PHE A 145 5.38 1.08 12.77
C PHE A 145 5.24 -0.16 13.65
N LYS A 146 6.30 -0.51 14.41
CA LYS A 146 6.31 -1.71 15.25
C LYS A 146 5.43 -1.61 16.50
N GLU A 147 4.97 -0.42 16.86
CA GLU A 147 3.92 -0.26 17.88
C GLU A 147 2.57 -0.76 17.36
N GLU A 148 2.33 -0.68 16.05
CA GLU A 148 1.10 -1.11 15.40
C GLU A 148 1.19 -2.55 14.86
N ASP A 149 2.36 -2.99 14.40
CA ASP A 149 2.63 -4.36 13.97
C ASP A 149 3.99 -4.86 14.49
N GLU A 150 3.94 -5.56 15.63
CA GLU A 150 5.14 -6.12 16.27
C GLU A 150 5.67 -7.39 15.56
N GLU A 151 4.86 -8.02 14.72
CA GLU A 151 5.18 -9.31 14.10
C GLU A 151 5.93 -9.15 12.77
N ILE A 152 5.81 -7.99 12.12
CA ILE A 152 6.50 -7.70 10.87
C ILE A 152 8.03 -7.81 11.00
N SER A 153 8.62 -8.58 10.09
CA SER A 153 10.06 -8.74 9.95
C SER A 153 10.58 -7.90 8.79
N ASP A 154 11.89 -7.58 8.83
CA ASP A 154 12.56 -6.82 7.77
C ASP A 154 12.49 -7.51 6.39
N ASN A 155 12.18 -8.81 6.35
CA ASN A 155 12.03 -9.58 5.11
C ASN A 155 10.60 -9.65 4.59
N ASP A 156 9.61 -9.23 5.39
CA ASP A 156 8.21 -9.25 4.98
C ASP A 156 7.92 -8.11 4.01
N SER A 157 7.03 -8.36 3.06
CA SER A 157 6.65 -7.39 2.04
C SER A 157 5.55 -6.48 2.55
N ILE A 158 5.62 -5.20 2.17
CA ILE A 158 4.64 -4.18 2.54
C ILE A 158 3.28 -4.43 1.89
N VAL A 159 3.32 -4.95 0.67
CA VAL A 159 2.14 -5.46 -0.03
C VAL A 159 2.48 -6.84 -0.57
N THR A 160 1.54 -7.77 -0.43
CA THR A 160 1.58 -9.08 -1.09
C THR A 160 0.36 -9.23 -1.97
N VAL A 161 0.55 -9.76 -3.18
CA VAL A 161 -0.53 -10.09 -4.10
C VAL A 161 -0.57 -11.59 -4.30
N LEU A 162 -1.73 -12.20 -4.08
CA LEU A 162 -1.95 -13.63 -4.16
C LEU A 162 -2.98 -13.92 -5.24
N LEU A 163 -2.64 -14.81 -6.16
CA LEU A 163 -3.53 -15.30 -7.18
C LEU A 163 -4.11 -16.65 -6.76
N ASN A 164 -5.39 -16.64 -6.36
CA ASN A 164 -6.08 -17.86 -5.98
C ASN A 164 -6.58 -18.59 -7.22
N GLN A 165 -6.06 -19.81 -7.39
CA GLN A 165 -6.56 -20.77 -8.36
C GLN A 165 -7.78 -21.50 -7.81
N ASP A 166 -8.79 -21.69 -8.65
CA ASP A 166 -9.82 -22.68 -8.41
C ASP A 166 -9.17 -24.07 -8.45
N ASN A 167 -9.10 -24.69 -7.28
CA ASN A 167 -8.58 -26.04 -7.08
C ASN A 167 -9.22 -27.10 -7.98
N LEU A 168 -10.35 -26.81 -8.62
CA LEU A 168 -11.06 -27.71 -9.52
C LEU A 168 -10.73 -27.52 -11.01
N THR A 169 -10.18 -26.37 -11.42
CA THR A 169 -10.09 -26.04 -12.85
C THR A 169 -8.78 -25.42 -13.34
N ASP A 170 -7.73 -25.31 -12.50
CA ASP A 170 -6.47 -24.59 -12.80
C ASP A 170 -6.69 -23.13 -13.27
N ASN A 171 -7.92 -22.62 -13.13
CA ASN A 171 -8.33 -21.27 -13.52
C ASN A 171 -8.24 -20.33 -12.33
N TYR A 172 -7.84 -19.10 -12.57
CA TYR A 172 -7.79 -18.08 -11.53
C TYR A 172 -9.17 -17.48 -11.33
N GLN A 173 -9.60 -17.41 -10.08
CA GLN A 173 -10.89 -16.81 -9.73
C GLN A 173 -10.71 -15.52 -8.96
N GLU A 174 -9.64 -15.40 -8.18
CA GLU A 174 -9.46 -14.28 -7.27
C GLU A 174 -8.03 -13.77 -7.29
N CYS A 175 -7.88 -12.47 -7.20
CA CYS A 175 -6.61 -11.82 -6.90
C CYS A 175 -6.78 -11.04 -5.60
N VAL A 176 -6.00 -11.41 -4.59
CA VAL A 176 -6.04 -10.86 -3.23
C VAL A 176 -4.84 -9.95 -3.07
N PHE A 177 -5.09 -8.71 -2.68
CA PHE A 177 -4.10 -7.69 -2.36
C PHE A 177 -4.11 -7.48 -0.85
N GLU A 178 -3.01 -7.85 -0.20
CA GLU A 178 -2.80 -7.68 1.23
C GLU A 178 -1.96 -6.43 1.48
N GLY A 179 -2.62 -5.33 1.88
CA GLY A 179 -2.02 -4.00 2.02
C GLY A 179 -2.00 -3.46 3.44
N LYS A 180 -2.16 -4.31 4.47
CA LYS A 180 -2.18 -3.85 5.87
C LYS A 180 -0.90 -3.11 6.25
N ALA A 181 0.26 -3.68 5.93
CA ALA A 181 1.53 -3.04 6.23
C ALA A 181 1.69 -1.70 5.48
N ALA A 182 1.20 -1.60 4.25
CA ALA A 182 1.14 -0.33 3.51
C ALA A 182 0.26 0.71 4.22
N ALA A 183 -0.93 0.34 4.67
CA ALA A 183 -1.83 1.25 5.39
C ALA A 183 -1.22 1.77 6.70
N ILE A 184 -0.57 0.90 7.48
CA ILE A 184 0.17 1.30 8.69
C ILE A 184 1.32 2.24 8.33
N LEU A 185 2.07 1.94 7.26
CA LEU A 185 3.17 2.79 6.80
C LEU A 185 2.67 4.19 6.45
N GLU A 186 1.60 4.30 5.66
CA GLU A 186 1.01 5.59 5.30
C GLU A 186 0.57 6.39 6.53
N HIS A 187 -0.05 5.73 7.52
CA HIS A 187 -0.41 6.34 8.78
C HIS A 187 0.80 6.89 9.55
N VAL A 188 1.87 6.09 9.65
CA VAL A 188 3.13 6.49 10.32
C VAL A 188 3.78 7.68 9.61
N LEU A 189 3.77 7.69 8.27
CA LEU A 189 4.35 8.78 7.48
C LEU A 189 3.53 10.07 7.57
N GLN A 190 2.21 9.99 7.65
CA GLN A 190 1.34 11.17 7.80
C GLN A 190 1.46 11.82 9.19
N ASN A 191 1.69 11.03 10.24
CA ASN A 191 1.75 11.53 11.62
C ASN A 191 3.13 12.05 12.07
N ASN A 192 4.20 11.67 11.37
CA ASN A 192 5.58 12.03 11.73
C ASN A 192 6.20 13.13 10.83
N ASN A 193 5.39 13.79 10.00
CA ASN A 193 5.80 14.92 9.15
C ASN A 193 5.47 16.29 9.76
#